data_AF-X1ESK5-F1
#
_entry.id   AF-X1ESK5-F1
#
_cell.length_a   1.000
_cell.length_b   1.000
_cell.length_c   1.000
_cell.angle_alpha   90.00
_cell.angle_beta   90.00
_cell.angle_gamma   90.00
#
_symmetry.space_group_name_H-M   'P 1'
#
loop_
_entity.id
_entity.type
_entity.pdbx_description
1 polymer ?
#
loop_
_entity_poly.entity_id
_entity_poly.type
_entity_poly.pdbx_seq_one_letter_code
_entity_poly.pdbx_strand_id
1 'polypeptide(L)'
;MPITGGRDILPADEPTTPQIRRAPMSMPSLASQALPAGHVARADRAALRHIPGDEGWPVVGRTFNVLADPLGEARRMAKRFGPVYRSRLLGETSIALLGPEANEFVYL
;
A
#
# COMPACT_ATOMS: atom_id res chain seq x y z
N MET A 1 72.37 -0.54 -33.51
CA MET A 1 71.61 -1.13 -34.63
C MET A 1 70.11 -0.87 -34.37
N PRO A 2 69.35 -0.42 -35.37
CA PRO A 2 67.97 0.08 -35.24
C PRO A 2 66.91 -0.96 -35.63
N ILE A 3 65.68 -0.82 -35.12
CA ILE A 3 64.37 -1.11 -35.77
C ILE A 3 63.27 -0.42 -34.93
N THR A 4 62.57 0.62 -35.41
CA THR A 4 61.26 0.54 -36.10
C THR A 4 60.25 -0.24 -35.26
N GLY A 5 59.25 0.35 -34.61
CA GLY A 5 58.18 1.18 -35.17
C GLY A 5 56.85 0.60 -34.66
N GLY A 6 55.81 1.43 -34.58
CA GLY A 6 54.46 0.99 -34.21
C GLY A 6 53.94 1.67 -32.95
N ARG A 7 53.27 2.81 -33.13
CA ARG A 7 52.34 3.31 -32.12
C ARG A 7 51.15 2.35 -32.17
N ASP A 8 51.13 1.38 -31.26
CA ASP A 8 49.96 0.54 -31.06
C ASP A 8 48.88 1.42 -30.45
N ILE A 9 47.96 1.82 -31.33
CA ILE A 9 46.70 2.45 -31.01
C ILE A 9 45.99 1.45 -30.09
N LEU A 10 45.93 1.76 -28.80
CA LEU A 10 45.15 1.02 -27.81
C LEU A 10 43.74 0.83 -28.41
N PRO A 11 43.24 -0.42 -28.57
CA PRO A 11 41.88 -0.62 -29.03
C PRO A 11 40.97 0.12 -28.07
N ALA A 12 40.15 1.03 -28.60
CA ALA A 12 39.14 1.71 -27.83
C ALA A 12 38.35 0.65 -27.06
N ASP A 13 38.40 0.70 -25.73
CA ASP A 13 37.59 -0.14 -24.86
C ASP A 13 36.14 0.01 -25.32
N GLU A 14 35.65 -1.02 -25.99
CA GLU A 14 34.26 -1.16 -26.37
C GLU A 14 33.45 -1.03 -25.07
N PRO A 15 32.48 -0.09 -24.98
CA PRO A 15 31.72 0.07 -23.75
C PRO A 15 31.00 -1.24 -23.48
N THR A 16 31.53 -2.00 -22.52
CA THR A 16 31.00 -3.28 -22.11
C THR A 16 29.59 -3.02 -21.60
N THR A 17 28.60 -3.25 -22.47
CA THR A 17 27.20 -3.09 -22.12
C THR A 17 26.95 -4.01 -20.93
N PRO A 18 26.55 -3.49 -19.75
CA PRO A 18 26.32 -4.33 -18.61
C PRO A 18 25.17 -5.28 -18.98
N GLN A 19 25.51 -6.55 -19.18
CA GLN A 19 24.50 -7.58 -19.39
C GLN A 19 23.71 -7.67 -18.10
N ILE A 20 22.54 -7.02 -18.08
CA ILE A 20 21.54 -7.15 -17.04
C ILE A 20 21.11 -8.61 -17.08
N ARG A 21 21.73 -9.43 -16.22
CA ARG A 21 21.30 -10.80 -15.98
C ARG A 21 19.88 -10.70 -15.44
N ARG A 22 18.89 -10.91 -16.31
CA ARG A 22 17.50 -11.15 -15.94
C ARG A 22 17.45 -12.51 -15.25
N ALA A 23 17.91 -12.57 -14.01
CA ALA A 23 17.53 -13.65 -13.13
C ALA A 23 16.01 -13.54 -12.96
N PRO A 24 15.22 -14.58 -13.27
CA PRO A 24 13.83 -14.58 -12.85
C PRO A 24 13.85 -14.41 -11.32
N MET A 25 13.25 -13.33 -10.84
CA MET A 25 13.05 -13.15 -9.41
C MET A 25 12.07 -14.25 -9.02
N SER A 26 12.60 -15.39 -8.56
CA SER A 26 11.80 -16.47 -8.00
C SER A 26 11.09 -15.90 -6.79
N MET A 27 9.82 -15.52 -6.94
CA MET A 27 8.95 -15.21 -5.82
C MET A 27 8.86 -16.50 -5.00
N PRO A 28 9.39 -16.55 -3.77
CA PRO A 28 9.06 -17.65 -2.89
C PRO A 28 7.54 -17.61 -2.76
N SER A 29 6.89 -18.71 -3.11
CA SER A 29 5.47 -18.90 -2.79
C SER A 29 5.36 -18.77 -1.28
N LEU A 30 4.95 -17.58 -0.82
CA LEU A 30 4.34 -17.44 0.47
C LEU A 30 3.10 -18.31 0.35
N ALA A 31 3.22 -19.57 0.78
CA ALA A 31 2.07 -20.38 1.08
C ALA A 31 1.23 -19.48 1.98
N SER A 32 0.14 -18.96 1.42
CA SER A 32 -0.83 -18.17 2.14
C SER A 32 -1.25 -19.08 3.28
N GLN A 33 -0.70 -18.87 4.46
CA GLN A 33 -1.24 -19.42 5.68
C GLN A 33 -2.59 -18.73 5.77
N ALA A 34 -3.58 -19.34 5.13
CA ALA A 34 -4.96 -18.95 5.27
C ALA A 34 -5.18 -19.11 6.76
N LEU A 35 -5.24 -17.96 7.45
CA LEU A 35 -5.88 -17.89 8.74
C LEU A 35 -7.15 -18.72 8.60
N PRO A 36 -7.46 -19.64 9.54
CA PRO A 36 -8.76 -20.29 9.51
C PRO A 36 -9.76 -19.17 9.27
N ALA A 37 -10.64 -19.34 8.28
CA ALA A 37 -11.64 -18.35 7.92
C ALA A 37 -12.63 -18.21 9.09
N GLY A 38 -12.14 -17.69 10.21
CA GLY A 38 -12.89 -17.22 11.33
C GLY A 38 -13.58 -16.01 10.78
N HIS A 39 -14.89 -16.13 10.62
CA HIS A 39 -15.73 -15.00 10.37
C HIS A 39 -15.45 -14.00 11.50
N VAL A 40 -14.73 -12.91 11.19
CA VAL A 40 -14.59 -11.81 12.15
C VAL A 40 -16.01 -11.32 12.36
N ALA A 41 -16.57 -11.66 13.52
CA ALA A 41 -17.93 -11.27 13.85
C ALA A 41 -18.03 -9.76 13.69
N ARG A 42 -19.06 -9.31 12.97
CA ARG A 42 -19.34 -7.89 12.79
C ARG A 42 -19.34 -7.23 14.16
N ALA A 43 -18.46 -6.26 14.36
CA ALA A 43 -18.44 -5.49 15.60
C ALA A 43 -19.78 -4.79 15.79
N ASP A 44 -20.29 -4.80 17.02
CA ASP A 44 -21.47 -4.02 17.36
C ASP A 44 -21.19 -2.53 17.13
N ARG A 45 -22.02 -1.89 16.31
CA ARG A 45 -21.96 -0.46 16.02
C ARG A 45 -21.98 0.38 17.30
N ALA A 46 -22.75 -0.02 18.32
CA ALA A 46 -22.82 0.72 19.58
C ALA A 46 -21.47 0.69 20.32
N ALA A 47 -20.77 -0.44 20.27
CA ALA A 47 -19.44 -0.58 20.87
C ALA A 47 -18.40 0.33 20.22
N LEU A 48 -18.56 0.70 18.93
CA LEU A 48 -17.64 1.55 18.19
C LEU A 48 -17.85 3.06 18.41
N ARG A 49 -18.87 3.50 19.16
CA ARG A 49 -19.22 4.93 19.30
C ARG A 49 -18.16 5.78 20.00
N HIS A 50 -17.26 5.16 20.75
CA HIS A 50 -16.16 5.85 21.43
C HIS A 50 -15.04 6.29 20.46
N ILE A 51 -14.99 5.70 19.26
CA ILE A 51 -14.03 6.09 18.22
C ILE A 51 -14.55 7.34 17.51
N PRO A 52 -13.75 8.41 17.40
CA PRO A 52 -14.15 9.63 16.71
C PRO A 52 -14.48 9.34 15.25
N GLY A 53 -15.50 10.01 14.70
CA GLY A 53 -15.88 9.83 13.31
C GLY A 53 -17.31 10.20 13.00
N ASP A 54 -17.61 10.27 11.72
CA ASP A 54 -18.91 10.66 11.18
C ASP A 54 -19.44 9.55 10.26
N GLU A 55 -20.68 9.14 10.49
CA GLU A 55 -21.32 8.10 9.70
C GLU A 55 -22.08 8.66 8.50
N GLY A 56 -22.25 9.98 8.38
CA GLY A 56 -22.94 10.59 7.26
C GLY A 56 -24.42 10.16 7.19
N TRP A 57 -24.89 9.80 6.00
CA TRP A 57 -26.30 9.55 5.75
C TRP A 57 -26.81 8.24 6.37
N PRO A 58 -28.07 8.16 6.85
CA PRO A 58 -28.58 7.01 7.61
C PRO A 58 -28.42 5.64 6.91
N VAL A 59 -28.56 5.59 5.58
CA VAL A 59 -28.51 4.32 4.82
C VAL A 59 -27.15 4.13 4.17
N VAL A 60 -26.78 5.02 3.24
CA VAL A 60 -25.56 4.92 2.43
C VAL A 60 -24.30 5.41 3.14
N GLY A 61 -24.43 6.08 4.27
CA GLY A 61 -23.33 6.70 4.96
C GLY A 61 -22.60 7.74 4.12
N ARG A 62 -21.27 7.63 4.06
CA ARG A 62 -20.38 8.51 3.29
C ARG A 62 -20.00 7.92 1.93
N THR A 63 -20.69 6.86 1.48
CA THR A 63 -20.36 6.13 0.24
C THR A 63 -20.22 7.05 -0.96
N PHE A 64 -21.16 7.99 -1.18
CA PHE A 64 -21.07 8.90 -2.33
C PHE A 64 -19.89 9.86 -2.25
N ASN A 65 -19.52 10.33 -1.04
CA ASN A 65 -18.32 11.15 -0.85
C ASN A 65 -17.05 10.38 -1.19
N VAL A 66 -16.99 9.11 -0.78
CA VAL A 66 -15.87 8.21 -1.08
C VAL A 66 -15.81 7.88 -2.57
N LEU A 67 -16.94 7.59 -3.22
CA LEU A 67 -16.97 7.30 -4.66
C LEU A 67 -16.58 8.53 -5.51
N ALA A 68 -16.97 9.73 -5.07
CA ALA A 68 -16.62 10.97 -5.78
C ALA A 68 -15.13 11.32 -5.67
N ASP A 69 -14.52 11.12 -4.50
CA ASP A 69 -13.13 11.48 -4.24
C ASP A 69 -12.58 10.66 -3.05
N PRO A 70 -12.12 9.42 -3.28
CA PRO A 70 -11.74 8.51 -2.20
C PRO A 70 -10.60 9.07 -1.35
N LEU A 71 -9.58 9.61 -2.01
CA LEU A 71 -8.37 10.11 -1.36
C LEU A 71 -8.64 11.41 -0.62
N GLY A 72 -9.33 12.37 -1.23
CA GLY A 72 -9.66 13.61 -0.56
C GLY A 72 -10.64 13.37 0.58
N GLU A 73 -11.54 12.38 0.48
CA GLU A 73 -12.42 12.00 1.57
C GLU A 73 -11.65 11.43 2.76
N ALA A 74 -10.72 10.50 2.51
CA ALA A 74 -9.83 9.98 3.55
C ALA A 74 -9.01 11.10 4.21
N ARG A 75 -8.47 12.04 3.42
CA ARG A 75 -7.72 13.20 3.95
C ARG A 75 -8.59 14.15 4.77
N ARG A 76 -9.83 14.43 4.34
CA ARG A 76 -10.78 15.28 5.06
C ARG A 76 -11.15 14.66 6.42
N MET A 77 -11.38 13.35 6.44
CA MET A 77 -11.66 12.61 7.67
C MET A 77 -10.46 12.54 8.60
N ALA A 78 -9.28 12.23 8.05
CA ALA A 78 -8.03 12.21 8.82
C ALA A 78 -7.72 13.57 9.47
N LYS A 79 -7.93 14.66 8.73
CA LYS A 79 -7.75 16.02 9.25
C LYS A 79 -8.72 16.36 10.38
N ARG A 80 -9.94 15.80 10.36
CA ARG A 80 -11.00 16.12 11.32
C ARG A 80 -10.98 15.23 12.56
N PHE A 81 -10.69 13.95 12.38
CA PHE A 81 -10.85 12.91 13.42
C PHE A 81 -9.53 12.23 13.80
N GLY A 82 -8.45 12.49 13.07
CA GLY A 82 -7.16 11.83 13.25
C GLY A 82 -6.98 10.58 12.37
N PRO A 83 -5.84 9.89 12.47
CA PRO A 83 -5.49 8.74 11.63
C PRO A 83 -6.37 7.50 11.87
N VAL A 84 -7.07 7.46 13.00
CA VAL A 84 -8.03 6.40 13.35
C VAL A 84 -9.41 7.02 13.48
N TYR A 85 -10.32 6.66 12.59
CA TYR A 85 -11.68 7.21 12.61
C TYR A 85 -12.75 6.22 12.17
N ARG A 86 -13.96 6.43 12.66
CA ARG A 86 -15.16 5.70 12.28
C ARG A 86 -15.82 6.36 11.05
N SER A 87 -16.29 5.53 10.13
CA SER A 87 -17.11 5.93 8.98
C SER A 87 -18.21 4.91 8.71
N ARG A 88 -19.14 5.23 7.81
CA ARG A 88 -20.13 4.29 7.29
C ARG A 88 -20.02 4.24 5.77
N LEU A 89 -19.65 3.09 5.22
CA LEU A 89 -19.53 2.84 3.79
C LEU A 89 -20.36 1.62 3.42
N LEU A 90 -21.08 1.68 2.30
CA LEU A 90 -21.91 0.57 1.78
C LEU A 90 -22.89 -0.02 2.82
N GLY A 91 -23.42 0.82 3.71
CA GLY A 91 -24.34 0.39 4.76
C GLY A 91 -23.68 -0.23 6.01
N GLU A 92 -22.35 -0.32 6.01
CA GLU A 92 -21.55 -0.90 7.08
C GLU A 92 -20.77 0.17 7.84
N THR A 93 -20.70 0.02 9.18
CA THR A 93 -19.79 0.85 10.00
C THR A 93 -18.40 0.26 9.89
N SER A 94 -17.44 1.07 9.49
CA SER A 94 -16.03 0.69 9.35
C SER A 94 -15.12 1.63 10.12
N ILE A 95 -13.95 1.13 10.51
CA ILE A 95 -12.88 1.92 11.10
C ILE A 95 -11.78 2.04 10.05
N ALA A 96 -11.40 3.28 9.75
CA ALA A 96 -10.24 3.56 8.92
C ALA A 96 -9.02 3.70 9.83
N LEU A 97 -7.96 2.96 9.50
CA LEU A 97 -6.66 3.04 10.14
C LEU A 97 -5.67 3.54 9.11
N LEU A 98 -5.05 4.69 9.36
CA LEU A 98 -4.13 5.34 8.43
C LEU A 98 -2.75 5.46 9.05
N GLY A 99 -1.71 5.12 8.29
CA GLY A 99 -0.32 5.27 8.69
C GLY A 99 0.48 3.97 8.56
N PRO A 100 1.82 4.06 8.64
CA PRO A 100 2.68 2.88 8.57
C PRO A 100 2.42 1.90 9.72
N GLU A 101 2.21 2.39 10.94
CA GLU A 101 1.95 1.55 12.13
C GLU A 101 0.62 0.77 11.99
N ALA A 102 -0.38 1.38 11.35
CA ALA A 102 -1.64 0.72 11.04
C ALA A 102 -1.47 -0.40 9.99
N ASN A 103 -0.60 -0.18 9.00
CA ASN A 103 -0.31 -1.20 8.00
C ASN A 103 0.41 -2.39 8.64
N GLU A 104 1.37 -2.15 9.53
CA GLU A 104 2.06 -3.20 10.28
C GLU A 104 1.07 -4.05 11.09
N PHE A 105 0.10 -3.43 11.77
CA PHE A 105 -0.94 -4.16 12.51
C PHE A 105 -1.79 -5.11 11.64
N VAL A 106 -1.95 -4.82 10.35
CA VAL A 106 -2.76 -5.64 9.44
C VAL A 106 -1.93 -6.77 8.81
N TYR A 107 -0.64 -6.54 8.60
CA TYR A 107 0.24 -7.45 7.87
C TYR A 107 1.12 -8.36 8.76
N LEU A 108 1.14 -8.13 10.07
CA LEU A 108 1.88 -8.90 11.07
C LEU A 108 0.95 -9.57 12.07
#